data_AF-A0A354U9T4-F1
#
_entry.id   AF-A0A354U9T4-F1
#
_cell.length_a   1.000
_cell.length_b   1.000
_cell.length_c   1.000
_cell.angle_alpha   90.00
_cell.angle_beta   90.00
_cell.angle_gamma   90.00
#
_symmetry.space_group_name_H-M   'P 1'
#
loop_
_entity.id
_entity.type
_entity.pdbx_description
1 polymer ?
#
loop_
_entity_poly.entity_id
_entity_poly.type
_entity_poly.pdbx_seq_one_letter_code
_entity_poly.pdbx_strand_id
1 'polypeptide(L)'
;MDYLLRNRIDALFACCALPGAFREENPDLPVAVLGTNELDFLDLQTQADEAFTEALRFFRARGITAVYQFPEGGTIWNCSLERAAERMGCVLSGGGKLKLEEALAEVAAQRPGVILVNGHALYGLLKLLDELPGYAPELVIGVDEFHNFLESPLISGGILTSTREKAQRGIQELIRRIENPELPHSGIVPVSPARFIRYNAGEHPVMIPAKKGI
;
A
#
# COMPACT_ATOMS: atom_id res chain seq x y z
N MET A 1 19.26 -9.80 11.35
CA MET A 1 19.66 -10.49 10.11
C MET A 1 20.85 -11.41 10.36
N ASP A 2 21.94 -10.89 10.94
CA ASP A 2 23.18 -11.62 11.24
C ASP A 2 22.99 -12.97 11.94
N TYR A 3 22.07 -13.04 12.91
CA TYR A 3 21.75 -14.30 13.59
C TYR A 3 21.18 -15.34 12.62
N LEU A 4 20.23 -14.97 11.76
CA LEU A 4 19.61 -15.90 10.81
C LEU A 4 20.64 -16.42 9.80
N LEU A 5 21.48 -15.52 9.26
CA LEU A 5 22.52 -15.88 8.29
C LEU A 5 23.59 -16.80 8.91
N ARG A 6 24.00 -16.53 10.16
CA ARG A 6 24.92 -17.43 10.90
C ARG A 6 24.34 -18.81 11.16
N ASN A 7 23.01 -18.92 11.23
CA ASN A 7 22.29 -20.19 11.40
C ASN A 7 21.91 -20.86 10.07
N ARG A 8 22.42 -20.39 8.93
CA ARG A 8 22.26 -20.99 7.59
C ARG A 8 20.80 -21.26 7.22
N ILE A 9 19.99 -20.20 7.20
CA ILE A 9 18.66 -20.26 6.58
C ILE A 9 18.77 -20.64 5.09
N ASP A 10 17.82 -21.43 4.60
CA ASP A 10 17.77 -21.84 3.19
C ASP A 10 17.11 -20.79 2.28
N ALA A 11 16.33 -19.88 2.86
CA ALA A 11 15.64 -18.79 2.16
C ALA A 11 15.19 -17.70 3.14
N LEU A 12 14.87 -16.51 2.62
CA LEU A 12 14.32 -15.39 3.38
C LEU A 12 13.07 -14.82 2.72
N PHE A 13 11.98 -14.68 3.49
CA PHE A 13 10.83 -13.87 3.12
C PHE A 13 10.89 -12.56 3.92
N ALA A 14 11.00 -11.43 3.22
CA ALA A 14 11.20 -10.11 3.83
C ALA A 14 10.00 -9.20 3.57
N CYS A 15 9.44 -8.65 4.65
CA CYS A 15 8.34 -7.69 4.60
C CYS A 15 8.81 -6.22 4.64
N CYS A 16 10.12 -5.99 4.66
CA CYS A 16 10.74 -4.68 4.73
C CYS A 16 11.94 -4.61 3.80
N ALA A 17 12.37 -3.38 3.48
CA ALA A 17 13.57 -3.14 2.70
C ALA A 17 14.79 -3.81 3.36
N LEU A 18 15.61 -4.45 2.55
CA LEU A 18 16.86 -5.07 2.99
C LEU A 18 18.00 -4.05 2.88
N PRO A 19 19.07 -4.19 3.69
CA PRO A 19 20.26 -3.37 3.53
C PRO A 19 20.81 -3.47 2.10
N GLY A 20 21.29 -2.36 1.51
CA GLY A 20 21.75 -2.35 0.12
C GLY A 20 22.86 -3.38 -0.19
N ALA A 21 23.74 -3.67 0.77
CA ALA A 21 24.79 -4.67 0.62
C ALA A 21 24.31 -6.13 0.80
N PHE A 22 23.06 -6.36 1.21
CA PHE A 22 22.57 -7.70 1.58
C PHE A 22 22.71 -8.71 0.45
N ARG A 23 22.38 -8.32 -0.79
CA ARG A 23 22.48 -9.20 -1.96
C ARG A 23 23.93 -9.53 -2.30
N GLU A 24 24.85 -8.56 -2.22
CA GLU A 24 26.28 -8.78 -2.46
C GLU A 24 26.89 -9.76 -1.45
N GLU A 25 26.45 -9.67 -0.19
CA GLU A 25 26.90 -10.57 0.88
C GLU A 25 26.25 -11.96 0.82
N ASN A 26 25.10 -12.10 0.16
CA ASN A 26 24.30 -13.33 0.12
C ASN A 26 23.78 -13.62 -1.31
N PRO A 27 24.67 -13.78 -2.30
CA PRO A 27 24.28 -13.87 -3.71
C PRO A 27 23.39 -15.09 -3.99
N ASP A 28 23.68 -16.20 -3.31
CA ASP A 28 23.01 -17.49 -3.54
C ASP A 28 21.77 -17.71 -2.67
N LEU A 29 21.46 -16.81 -1.72
CA LEU A 29 20.29 -16.96 -0.86
C LEU A 29 19.02 -16.53 -1.62
N PRO A 30 18.02 -17.42 -1.81
CA PRO A 30 16.74 -17.03 -2.37
C PRO A 30 16.01 -16.09 -1.42
N VAL A 31 15.55 -14.96 -1.95
CA VAL A 31 14.82 -13.96 -1.16
C VAL A 31 13.60 -13.46 -1.90
N ALA A 32 12.48 -13.41 -1.18
CA ALA A 32 11.24 -12.83 -1.64
C ALA A 32 10.94 -11.56 -0.85
N VAL A 33 10.60 -10.48 -1.55
CA VAL A 33 10.27 -9.15 -1.00
C VAL A 33 8.87 -8.72 -1.44
N LEU A 34 8.30 -7.72 -0.75
CA LEU A 34 6.93 -7.25 -0.99
C LEU A 34 6.92 -5.87 -1.67
N GLY A 35 6.77 -5.83 -2.99
CA GLY A 35 6.41 -4.63 -3.75
C GLY A 35 7.44 -3.51 -3.70
N THR A 36 8.73 -3.84 -3.58
CA THR A 36 9.83 -2.88 -3.37
C THR A 36 10.51 -2.40 -4.66
N ASN A 37 10.18 -2.98 -5.83
CA ASN A 37 10.87 -2.77 -7.11
C ASN A 37 12.37 -3.08 -7.08
N GLU A 38 12.82 -3.89 -6.12
CA GLU A 38 14.21 -4.30 -6.03
C GLU A 38 14.49 -5.41 -7.05
N LEU A 39 15.26 -5.08 -8.09
CA LEU A 39 15.55 -5.98 -9.23
C LEU A 39 16.40 -7.20 -8.84
N ASP A 40 16.93 -7.22 -7.62
CA ASP A 40 17.86 -8.23 -7.12
C ASP A 40 17.17 -9.36 -6.35
N PHE A 41 15.85 -9.29 -6.18
CA PHE A 41 15.07 -10.23 -5.40
C PHE A 41 13.82 -10.71 -6.15
N LEU A 42 13.16 -11.74 -5.63
CA LEU A 42 11.83 -12.13 -6.07
C LEU A 42 10.82 -11.13 -5.52
N ASP A 43 10.38 -10.21 -6.35
CA ASP A 43 9.48 -9.13 -5.94
C ASP A 43 8.01 -9.52 -6.15
N LEU A 44 7.29 -9.70 -5.05
CA LEU A 44 5.86 -10.01 -5.08
C LEU A 44 5.06 -8.74 -5.36
N GLN A 45 4.62 -8.60 -6.60
CA GLN A 45 3.96 -7.38 -7.06
C GLN A 45 2.46 -7.60 -7.29
N THR A 46 1.66 -6.76 -6.62
CA THR A 46 0.24 -6.58 -6.91
C THR A 46 0.06 -5.50 -7.96
N GLN A 47 -0.64 -5.81 -9.04
CA GLN A 47 -1.04 -4.81 -10.03
C GLN A 47 -2.18 -3.95 -9.45
N ALA A 48 -1.95 -2.64 -9.33
CA ALA A 48 -2.91 -1.71 -8.71
C ALA A 48 -3.53 -0.69 -9.68
N ASP A 49 -3.07 -0.65 -10.93
CA ASP A 49 -3.51 0.31 -11.96
C ASP A 49 -5.03 0.38 -12.13
N GLU A 50 -5.69 -0.77 -12.23
CA GLU A 50 -7.15 -0.83 -12.43
C GLU A 50 -7.91 -0.36 -11.19
N ALA A 51 -7.48 -0.79 -10.00
CA ALA A 51 -8.08 -0.36 -8.74
C ALA A 51 -7.97 1.16 -8.54
N PHE A 52 -6.80 1.75 -8.80
CA PHE A 52 -6.65 3.20 -8.74
C PHE A 52 -7.48 3.91 -9.80
N THR A 53 -7.55 3.36 -11.02
CA THR A 53 -8.39 3.92 -12.09
C THR A 53 -9.87 3.92 -11.68
N GLU A 54 -10.35 2.86 -11.04
CA GLU A 54 -11.72 2.77 -10.51
C GLU A 54 -11.97 3.76 -9.38
N ALA A 55 -11.04 3.88 -8.43
CA ALA A 55 -11.14 4.86 -7.33
C ALA A 55 -11.20 6.29 -7.86
N LEU A 56 -10.34 6.64 -8.81
CA LEU A 56 -10.32 7.97 -9.44
C LEU A 56 -11.57 8.22 -10.29
N ARG A 57 -12.08 7.22 -11.00
CA ARG A 57 -13.36 7.31 -11.71
C ARG A 57 -14.52 7.59 -10.75
N PHE A 58 -14.52 6.94 -9.58
CA PHE A 58 -15.50 7.17 -8.53
C PHE A 58 -15.45 8.62 -8.01
N PHE A 59 -14.27 9.21 -7.81
CA PHE A 59 -14.13 10.64 -7.46
C PHE A 59 -14.58 11.56 -8.60
N ARG A 60 -14.15 11.29 -9.84
CA ARG A 60 -14.50 12.11 -11.01
C ARG A 60 -15.99 12.17 -11.29
N ALA A 61 -16.72 11.07 -11.07
CA ALA A 61 -18.18 11.04 -11.21
C ALA A 61 -18.89 12.06 -10.29
N ARG A 62 -18.20 12.56 -9.26
CA ARG A 62 -18.69 13.54 -8.28
C ARG A 62 -18.05 14.92 -8.43
N GLY A 63 -17.36 15.15 -9.55
CA GLY A 63 -16.72 16.44 -9.87
C GLY A 63 -15.37 16.66 -9.19
N ILE A 64 -14.82 15.66 -8.51
CA ILE A 64 -13.53 15.75 -7.82
C ILE A 64 -12.42 15.44 -8.84
N THR A 65 -11.54 16.40 -9.06
CA THR A 65 -10.41 16.28 -10.00
C THR A 65 -9.05 16.42 -9.33
N ALA A 66 -9.00 16.74 -8.04
CA ALA A 66 -7.77 16.85 -7.26
C ALA A 66 -7.80 15.84 -6.10
N VAL A 67 -6.73 15.09 -5.93
CA VAL A 67 -6.60 14.04 -4.92
C VAL A 67 -5.25 14.19 -4.22
N TYR A 68 -5.27 14.26 -2.89
CA TYR A 68 -4.03 14.23 -2.12
C TYR A 68 -3.60 12.78 -1.92
N GLN A 69 -2.33 12.48 -2.18
CA GLN A 69 -1.74 11.17 -1.86
C GLN A 69 -0.82 11.28 -0.64
N PHE A 70 -1.02 10.40 0.34
CA PHE A 70 -0.06 10.26 1.42
C PHE A 70 1.23 9.61 0.89
N PRO A 71 2.39 10.21 1.17
CA PRO A 71 3.66 9.69 0.68
C PRO A 71 3.95 8.30 1.26
N GLU A 72 4.32 7.37 0.38
CA GLU A 72 5.07 6.17 0.74
C GLU A 72 6.27 6.05 -0.19
N GLY A 73 7.48 6.34 0.30
CA GLY A 73 8.66 6.28 -0.54
C GLY A 73 8.93 4.86 -1.05
N GLY A 74 9.04 4.69 -2.37
CA GLY A 74 9.59 3.49 -2.99
C GLY A 74 8.62 2.36 -3.32
N THR A 75 7.31 2.51 -3.10
CA THR A 75 6.34 1.47 -3.48
C THR A 75 5.88 1.61 -4.93
N ILE A 76 5.64 0.47 -5.58
CA ILE A 76 5.13 0.40 -6.96
C ILE A 76 3.72 1.03 -7.10
N TRP A 77 3.03 1.24 -5.98
CA TRP A 77 1.71 1.84 -5.94
C TRP A 77 1.71 3.30 -6.37
N ASN A 78 2.76 4.07 -6.03
CA ASN A 78 2.87 5.47 -6.47
C ASN A 78 2.85 5.57 -7.99
N CYS A 79 3.67 4.75 -8.67
CA CYS A 79 3.70 4.74 -10.13
C CYS A 79 2.35 4.30 -10.73
N SER A 80 1.67 3.36 -10.07
CA SER A 80 0.35 2.87 -10.51
C SER A 80 -0.72 3.97 -10.39
N LEU A 81 -0.70 4.72 -9.28
CA LEU A 81 -1.57 5.84 -9.03
C LEU A 81 -1.30 7.01 -9.98
N GLU A 82 -0.03 7.36 -10.22
CA GLU A 82 0.38 8.39 -11.18
C GLU A 82 -0.15 8.07 -12.59
N ARG A 83 0.07 6.84 -13.08
CA ARG A 83 -0.47 6.39 -14.38
C ARG A 83 -1.99 6.41 -14.42
N ALA A 84 -2.67 6.10 -13.32
CA ALA A 84 -4.13 6.13 -13.24
C ALA A 84 -4.64 7.58 -13.27
N ALA A 85 -3.96 8.50 -12.56
CA ALA A 85 -4.31 9.91 -12.51
C ALA A 85 -4.15 10.59 -13.87
N GLU A 86 -3.05 10.31 -14.58
CA GLU A 86 -2.84 10.77 -15.96
C GLU A 86 -3.98 10.31 -16.88
N ARG A 87 -4.31 9.01 -16.85
CA ARG A 87 -5.42 8.44 -17.64
C ARG A 87 -6.77 9.07 -17.33
N MET A 88 -7.02 9.40 -16.07
CA MET A 88 -8.30 9.95 -15.62
C MET A 88 -8.36 11.48 -15.70
N GLY A 89 -7.25 12.17 -15.96
CA GLY A 89 -7.16 13.63 -15.90
C GLY A 89 -7.34 14.18 -14.48
N CYS A 90 -6.83 13.46 -13.48
CA CYS A 90 -6.82 13.89 -12.08
C CYS A 90 -5.48 14.52 -11.74
N VAL A 91 -5.51 15.62 -10.98
CA VAL A 91 -4.33 16.24 -10.39
C VAL A 91 -4.02 15.53 -9.07
N LEU A 92 -2.82 14.97 -8.96
CA LEU A 92 -2.30 14.49 -7.69
C LEU A 92 -1.54 15.62 -7.00
N SER A 93 -1.86 15.85 -5.73
CA SER A 93 -1.05 16.69 -4.83
C SER A 93 -0.51 15.85 -3.67
N GLY A 94 0.53 16.35 -3.00
CA GLY A 94 1.30 15.52 -2.07
C GLY A 94 2.13 14.45 -2.78
N GLY A 95 2.71 13.55 -1.99
CA GLY A 95 3.68 12.56 -2.47
C GLY A 95 5.14 12.98 -2.26
N GLY A 96 6.07 12.11 -2.65
CA GLY A 96 7.51 12.30 -2.46
C GLY A 96 8.06 11.69 -1.15
N LYS A 97 9.29 12.06 -0.77
CA LYS A 97 10.01 11.54 0.40
C LYS A 97 9.77 12.38 1.67
N LEU A 98 8.58 12.99 1.80
CA LEU A 98 8.24 13.76 3.01
C LEU A 98 8.14 12.82 4.21
N LYS A 99 8.53 13.31 5.38
CA LYS A 99 8.23 12.63 6.64
C LYS A 99 6.73 12.72 6.93
N LEU A 100 6.22 11.77 7.72
CA LEU A 100 4.80 11.71 8.05
C LEU A 100 4.30 13.03 8.67
N GLU A 101 5.07 13.65 9.54
CA GLU A 101 4.72 14.90 10.21
C GLU A 101 4.59 16.08 9.23
N GLU A 102 5.45 16.11 8.22
CA GLU A 102 5.44 17.14 7.18
C GLU A 102 4.22 16.99 6.28
N ALA A 103 3.89 15.75 5.89
CA ALA A 103 2.69 15.42 5.13
C ALA A 103 1.41 15.77 5.91
N LEU A 104 1.37 15.46 7.22
CA LEU A 104 0.23 15.82 8.08
C LEU A 104 0.07 17.34 8.19
N ALA A 105 1.16 18.09 8.34
CA ALA A 105 1.13 19.55 8.35
C ALA A 105 0.61 20.14 7.03
N GLU A 106 1.01 19.55 5.90
CA GLU A 106 0.51 19.93 4.58
C GLU A 106 -0.99 19.70 4.44
N VAL A 107 -1.49 18.53 4.87
CA VAL A 107 -2.94 18.23 4.90
C VAL A 107 -3.70 19.23 5.76
N ALA A 108 -3.17 19.58 6.94
CA ALA A 108 -3.80 20.56 7.82
C ALA A 108 -3.91 21.95 7.18
N ALA A 109 -2.88 22.35 6.42
CA ALA A 109 -2.82 23.64 5.74
C ALA A 109 -3.68 23.70 4.47
N GLN A 110 -3.62 22.67 3.62
CA GLN A 110 -4.29 22.65 2.32
C GLN A 110 -5.74 22.17 2.39
N ARG A 111 -6.08 21.36 3.41
CA ARG A 111 -7.40 20.76 3.61
C ARG A 111 -7.98 20.09 2.34
N PRO A 112 -7.25 19.13 1.73
CA PRO A 112 -7.73 18.44 0.53
C PRO A 112 -9.08 17.75 0.77
N GLY A 113 -9.98 17.81 -0.23
CA GLY A 113 -11.30 17.17 -0.12
C GLY A 113 -11.26 15.64 -0.19
N VAL A 114 -10.21 15.09 -0.80
CA VAL A 114 -10.00 13.64 -0.95
C VAL A 114 -8.55 13.29 -0.66
N ILE A 115 -8.36 12.22 0.10
CA ILE A 115 -7.04 11.74 0.50
C ILE A 115 -6.94 10.22 0.25
N LEU A 116 -5.95 9.83 -0.55
CA LEU A 116 -5.48 8.45 -0.66
C LEU A 116 -4.44 8.20 0.42
N VAL A 117 -4.69 7.21 1.28
CA VAL A 117 -3.94 7.00 2.52
C VAL A 117 -3.35 5.61 2.54
N ASN A 118 -2.03 5.50 2.74
CA ASN A 118 -1.43 4.21 3.09
C ASN A 118 -1.71 3.87 4.57
N GLY A 119 -1.88 2.59 4.89
CA GLY A 119 -2.21 2.10 6.23
C GLY A 119 -1.31 2.64 7.34
N HIS A 120 0.00 2.82 7.08
CA HIS A 120 0.93 3.40 8.07
C HIS A 120 0.56 4.84 8.49
N ALA A 121 0.01 5.65 7.58
CA ALA A 121 -0.33 7.05 7.86
C ALA A 121 -1.74 7.23 8.44
N LEU A 122 -2.58 6.19 8.39
CA LEU A 122 -4.02 6.28 8.70
C LEU A 122 -4.28 6.85 10.10
N TYR A 123 -3.68 6.28 11.14
CA TYR A 123 -3.97 6.70 12.52
C TYR A 123 -3.47 8.11 12.83
N GLY A 124 -2.32 8.50 12.27
CA GLY A 124 -1.82 9.87 12.39
C GLY A 124 -2.76 10.88 11.73
N LEU A 125 -3.28 10.53 10.55
CA LEU A 125 -4.27 11.34 9.85
C LEU A 125 -5.59 11.41 10.62
N LEU A 126 -6.15 10.28 11.10
CA LEU A 126 -7.41 10.29 11.84
C LEU A 126 -7.32 11.18 13.09
N LYS A 127 -6.22 11.11 13.83
CA LYS A 127 -5.97 11.99 14.98
C LYS A 127 -5.94 13.47 14.57
N LEU A 128 -5.26 13.80 13.47
CA LEU A 128 -5.23 15.17 12.94
C LEU A 128 -6.65 15.65 12.58
N LEU A 129 -7.47 14.81 11.97
CA LEU A 129 -8.84 15.18 11.58
C LEU A 129 -9.74 15.44 12.80
N ASP A 130 -9.56 14.69 13.90
CA ASP A 130 -10.26 14.96 15.16
C ASP A 130 -9.91 16.34 15.74
N GLU A 131 -8.70 16.85 15.47
CA GLU A 131 -8.20 18.15 15.92
C GLU A 131 -8.59 19.32 14.99
N LEU A 132 -9.24 19.07 13.85
CA LEU A 132 -9.59 20.07 12.84
C LEU A 132 -11.13 20.20 12.66
N PRO A 133 -11.82 21.04 13.45
CA PRO A 133 -13.27 21.17 13.40
C PRO A 133 -13.78 21.55 12.01
N GLY A 134 -14.81 20.82 11.56
CA GLY A 134 -15.48 21.08 10.27
C GLY A 134 -14.72 20.59 9.03
N TYR A 135 -13.55 19.95 9.20
CA TYR A 135 -12.82 19.34 8.10
C TYR A 135 -13.13 17.83 8.04
N ALA A 136 -13.77 17.41 6.94
CA ALA A 136 -14.24 16.05 6.74
C ALA A 136 -13.89 15.56 5.32
N PRO A 137 -12.60 15.26 5.04
CA PRO A 137 -12.20 14.74 3.75
C PRO A 137 -12.74 13.33 3.53
N GLU A 138 -12.90 12.96 2.26
CA GLU A 138 -13.16 11.58 1.89
C GLU A 138 -11.84 10.81 1.82
N LEU A 139 -11.75 9.70 2.56
CA LEU A 139 -10.56 8.85 2.62
C LEU A 139 -10.74 7.60 1.75
N VAL A 140 -9.71 7.23 1.01
CA VAL A 140 -9.54 5.87 0.47
C VAL A 140 -8.22 5.31 0.97
N ILE A 141 -8.28 4.14 1.59
CA ILE A 141 -7.14 3.54 2.29
C ILE A 141 -6.54 2.38 1.49
N GLY A 142 -5.22 2.20 1.52
CA GLY A 142 -4.60 0.94 1.14
C GLY A 142 -4.96 -0.12 2.18
N VAL A 143 -5.58 -1.23 1.76
CA VAL A 143 -6.04 -2.27 2.68
C VAL A 143 -5.49 -3.63 2.29
N ASP A 144 -4.69 -4.20 3.17
CA ASP A 144 -4.32 -5.60 3.13
C ASP A 144 -5.34 -6.39 3.96
N GLU A 145 -6.31 -7.05 3.33
CA GLU A 145 -7.30 -7.96 3.94
C GLU A 145 -8.03 -7.53 5.25
N PHE A 146 -7.99 -6.28 5.68
CA PHE A 146 -8.71 -5.82 6.89
C PHE A 146 -10.17 -5.48 6.60
N HIS A 147 -11.09 -6.42 6.82
CA HIS A 147 -12.51 -6.14 6.60
C HIS A 147 -13.35 -6.73 7.72
N ASN A 148 -13.83 -5.82 8.58
CA ASN A 148 -15.10 -5.90 9.32
C ASN A 148 -15.33 -4.61 10.12
N PHE A 149 -14.31 -3.76 10.28
CA PHE A 149 -14.38 -2.55 11.09
C PHE A 149 -13.72 -1.38 10.35
N LEU A 150 -14.43 -0.26 10.24
CA LEU A 150 -13.86 1.00 9.78
C LEU A 150 -13.56 1.87 10.99
N GLU A 151 -12.34 2.36 11.09
CA GLU A 151 -11.90 3.23 12.18
C GLU A 151 -12.58 4.60 12.13
N SER A 152 -13.12 4.99 10.97
CA SER A 152 -13.80 6.28 10.77
C SER A 152 -14.85 6.24 9.66
N PRO A 153 -15.97 6.96 9.81
CA PRO A 153 -16.96 7.15 8.74
C PRO A 153 -16.42 7.99 7.56
N LEU A 154 -15.26 8.64 7.70
CA LEU A 154 -14.61 9.36 6.62
C LEU A 154 -13.99 8.42 5.58
N ILE A 155 -13.82 7.14 5.92
CA ILE A 155 -13.27 6.11 5.02
C ILE A 155 -14.38 5.63 4.08
N SER A 156 -14.28 6.05 2.83
CA SER A 156 -15.28 5.77 1.78
C SER A 156 -15.01 4.49 0.98
N GLY A 157 -13.75 4.07 0.94
CA GLY A 157 -13.32 2.92 0.18
C GLY A 157 -11.89 2.49 0.47
N GLY A 158 -11.46 1.43 -0.19
CA GLY A 158 -10.12 0.88 -0.02
C GLY A 158 -9.56 0.25 -1.28
N ILE A 159 -8.23 0.26 -1.42
CA ILE A 159 -7.49 -0.51 -2.41
C ILE A 159 -7.14 -1.85 -1.76
N LEU A 160 -7.96 -2.85 -2.03
CA LEU A 160 -7.86 -4.18 -1.45
C LEU A 160 -6.76 -5.00 -2.14
N THR A 161 -5.81 -5.50 -1.35
CA THR A 161 -4.86 -6.55 -1.77
C THR A 161 -4.83 -7.70 -0.77
N SER A 162 -4.18 -8.81 -1.15
CA SER A 162 -4.09 -10.03 -0.33
C SER A 162 -2.67 -10.25 0.22
N THR A 163 -2.46 -9.93 1.50
CA THR A 163 -1.21 -10.26 2.19
C THR A 163 -1.07 -11.75 2.41
N ARG A 164 -2.18 -12.47 2.65
CA ARG A 164 -2.18 -13.93 2.70
C ARG A 164 -1.67 -14.54 1.40
N GLU A 165 -2.18 -14.10 0.25
CA GLU A 165 -1.74 -14.60 -1.05
C GLU A 165 -0.27 -14.27 -1.30
N LYS A 166 0.17 -13.03 -1.03
CA LYS A 166 1.59 -12.64 -1.14
C LYS A 166 2.48 -13.56 -0.31
N ALA A 167 2.12 -13.82 0.94
CA ALA A 167 2.87 -14.72 1.81
C ALA A 167 2.89 -16.16 1.27
N GLN A 168 1.73 -16.71 0.90
CA GLN A 168 1.65 -18.07 0.35
C GLN A 168 2.47 -18.19 -0.94
N ARG A 169 2.34 -17.23 -1.85
CA ARG A 169 3.04 -17.23 -3.13
C ARG A 169 4.54 -17.06 -2.97
N GLY A 170 4.98 -16.16 -2.08
CA GLY A 170 6.41 -15.99 -1.81
C GLY A 170 7.04 -17.23 -1.21
N ILE A 171 6.39 -17.86 -0.22
CA ILE A 171 6.89 -19.09 0.37
C ILE A 171 6.97 -20.20 -0.69
N GLN A 172 5.97 -20.34 -1.56
CA GLN A 172 6.00 -21.29 -2.68
C GLN A 172 7.17 -21.04 -3.62
N GLU A 173 7.42 -19.78 -4.00
CA GLU A 173 8.55 -19.46 -4.88
C GLU A 173 9.89 -19.70 -4.18
N LEU A 174 10.02 -19.38 -2.89
CA LEU A 174 11.24 -19.69 -2.13
C LEU A 174 11.53 -21.19 -2.08
N ILE A 175 10.53 -22.01 -1.76
CA ILE A 175 10.66 -23.48 -1.80
C ILE A 175 11.09 -23.94 -3.19
N ARG A 176 10.48 -23.38 -4.25
CA ARG A 176 10.84 -23.71 -5.64
C ARG A 176 12.31 -23.42 -5.96
N ARG A 177 12.90 -22.34 -5.42
CA ARG A 177 14.34 -22.03 -5.61
C ARG A 177 15.24 -22.94 -4.79
N ILE A 178 14.84 -23.30 -3.57
CA ILE A 178 15.57 -24.28 -2.76
C ILE A 178 15.66 -25.63 -3.48
N GLU A 179 14.54 -26.09 -4.06
CA GLU A 179 14.46 -27.36 -4.78
C GLU A 179 15.13 -27.33 -6.16
N ASN A 180 15.28 -26.15 -6.76
CA ASN A 180 15.82 -25.94 -8.12
C ASN A 180 16.80 -24.75 -8.13
N PRO A 181 18.06 -24.95 -7.68
CA PRO A 181 19.03 -23.86 -7.50
C PRO A 181 19.47 -23.15 -8.79
N GLU A 182 19.18 -23.71 -9.96
CA GLU A 182 19.47 -23.10 -11.26
C GLU A 182 18.47 -22.01 -11.67
N LEU A 183 17.34 -21.90 -10.96
CA LEU A 183 16.33 -20.88 -11.25
C LEU A 183 16.80 -19.48 -10.83
N PRO A 184 16.41 -18.42 -11.56
CA PRO A 184 16.74 -17.06 -11.17
C PRO A 184 16.24 -16.70 -9.76
N HIS A 185 17.12 -16.10 -8.96
CA HIS A 185 16.82 -15.57 -7.62
C HIS A 185 16.18 -14.19 -7.63
N SER A 186 15.97 -13.61 -8.81
CA SER A 186 15.35 -12.32 -9.00
C SER A 186 14.24 -12.33 -10.05
N GLY A 187 13.36 -11.34 -9.96
CA GLY A 187 12.29 -11.10 -10.93
C GLY A 187 10.95 -10.81 -10.27
N ILE A 188 9.98 -10.42 -11.10
CA ILE A 188 8.63 -10.11 -10.65
C ILE A 188 7.83 -11.40 -10.50
N VAL A 189 7.27 -11.61 -9.32
CA VAL A 189 6.33 -12.69 -9.02
C VAL A 189 4.92 -12.08 -8.94
N PRO A 190 4.05 -12.32 -9.94
CA PRO A 190 2.71 -11.75 -9.92
C PRO A 190 1.85 -12.42 -8.83
N VAL A 191 1.04 -11.60 -8.17
CA VAL A 191 -0.11 -12.02 -7.34
C VAL A 191 -1.40 -11.42 -7.89
N SER A 192 -2.54 -11.80 -7.34
CA SER A 192 -3.83 -11.27 -7.78
C SER A 192 -3.85 -9.74 -7.80
N PRO A 193 -4.53 -9.13 -8.79
CA PRO A 193 -4.60 -7.68 -8.90
C PRO A 193 -5.35 -7.09 -7.71
N ALA A 194 -5.01 -5.84 -7.38
CA ALA A 194 -5.75 -5.08 -6.39
C ALA A 194 -7.16 -4.78 -6.89
N ARG A 195 -8.08 -4.52 -5.96
CA ARG A 195 -9.46 -4.13 -6.28
C ARG A 195 -9.85 -2.89 -5.52
N PHE A 196 -10.58 -1.99 -6.16
CA PHE A 196 -11.21 -0.89 -5.43
C PHE A 196 -12.51 -1.38 -4.79
N ILE A 197 -12.63 -1.17 -3.48
CA ILE A 197 -13.80 -1.50 -2.69
C ILE A 197 -14.45 -0.22 -2.21
N ARG A 198 -15.77 -0.13 -2.33
CA ARG A 198 -16.57 0.99 -1.82
C ARG A 198 -17.28 0.57 -0.54
N TYR A 199 -16.91 1.16 0.58
CA TYR A 199 -17.53 0.85 1.86
C TYR A 199 -18.88 1.54 2.01
N ASN A 200 -19.02 2.77 1.52
CA ASN A 200 -20.25 3.54 1.60
C ASN A 200 -21.38 3.03 0.69
N ALA A 201 -21.08 2.12 -0.24
CA ALA A 201 -22.04 1.53 -1.16
C ALA A 201 -22.75 0.29 -0.61
N GLY A 202 -22.37 -0.18 0.60
CA GLY A 202 -22.91 -1.41 1.19
C GLY A 202 -22.47 -2.70 0.48
N GLU A 203 -21.51 -2.61 -0.43
CA GLU A 203 -20.96 -3.74 -1.20
C GLU A 203 -20.14 -4.70 -0.32
N HIS A 204 -19.65 -4.20 0.81
CA HIS A 204 -18.97 -4.97 1.84
C HIS A 204 -19.54 -4.60 3.22
N PRO A 205 -19.98 -5.57 4.04
CA PRO A 205 -20.46 -5.28 5.39
C PRO A 205 -19.31 -4.75 6.23
N VAL A 206 -19.50 -3.55 6.78
CA VAL A 206 -18.52 -2.88 7.66
C VAL A 206 -19.21 -2.39 8.92
N MET A 207 -18.56 -2.60 10.08
CA MET A 207 -18.98 -2.02 11.35
C MET A 207 -18.18 -0.74 11.61
N ILE A 208 -18.85 0.30 12.09
CA ILE A 208 -18.17 1.51 12.58
C ILE A 208 -18.17 1.43 14.11
N PRO A 209 -17.05 1.70 14.82
CA PRO A 209 -17.06 1.83 16.27
C PRO A 209 -18.17 2.79 16.67
N ALA A 210 -18.97 2.41 17.67
CA ALA A 210 -19.76 3.40 18.37
C ALA A 210 -18.79 4.47 18.89
N LYS A 211 -18.94 5.73 18.43
CA LYS A 211 -18.18 6.86 19.00
C LYS A 211 -18.32 6.76 20.52
N LYS A 212 -17.19 6.70 21.24
CA LYS A 212 -17.22 6.94 22.69
C LYS A 212 -17.74 8.36 22.84
N GLY A 213 -18.98 8.49 23.31
CA GLY A 213 -19.58 9.78 23.61
C GLY A 213 -18.67 10.53 24.58
N ILE A 214 -18.28 11.74 24.19
CA ILE A 214 -17.81 12.78 25.10
C ILE A 214 -18.88 13.87 25.02
#